data_AF-A0A7S2R011-F1
#
_entry.id   AF-A0A7S2R011-F1
#
_cell.length_a   1.000
_cell.length_b   1.000
_cell.length_c   1.000
_cell.angle_alpha   90.00
_cell.angle_beta   90.00
_cell.angle_gamma   90.00
#
_symmetry.space_group_name_H-M   'P 1'
#
loop_
_entity.id
_entity.type
_entity.pdbx_description
1 polymer ?
#
loop_
_entity_poly.entity_id
_entity_poly.type
_entity_poly.pdbx_seq_one_letter_code
_entity_poly.pdbx_strand_id
1 'polypeptide(L)'
;NVRRMRDNFLGKMTVTYSLRPLPWCNGSVFKAYPGQWKLFLEDTEEPGRFRLIDEFAQRPAGEELDDIVEQALRPLGDDGETAEKTTAQKFLSVMKDMQ
;
A
#
# COMPACT_ATOMS: atom_id res chain seq x y z
N ASN A 1 -35.00 -13.59 6.73
CA ASN A 1 -34.94 -13.32 5.28
C ASN A 1 -34.20 -12.03 4.91
N VAL A 2 -34.46 -10.88 5.55
CA VAL A 2 -33.88 -9.59 5.15
C VAL A 2 -32.34 -9.49 5.30
N ARG A 3 -31.75 -10.06 6.36
CA ARG A 3 -30.28 -10.05 6.58
C ARG A 3 -29.52 -10.65 5.39
N ARG A 4 -29.95 -11.83 4.92
CA ARG A 4 -29.32 -12.53 3.79
C ARG A 4 -29.39 -11.72 2.49
N MET A 5 -30.50 -11.02 2.25
CA MET A 5 -30.64 -10.16 1.06
C MET A 5 -29.70 -8.96 1.11
N ARG A 6 -29.59 -8.32 2.28
CA ARG A 6 -28.65 -7.22 2.50
C ARG A 6 -27.21 -7.68 2.26
N ASP A 7 -26.80 -8.79 2.86
CA ASP A 7 -25.43 -9.28 2.76
C ASP A 7 -25.08 -9.66 1.31
N ASN A 8 -26.02 -10.29 0.58
CA ASN A 8 -25.85 -10.61 -0.85
C ASN A 8 -25.78 -9.37 -1.76
N PHE A 9 -26.51 -8.31 -1.43
CA PHE A 9 -26.52 -7.08 -2.22
C PHE A 9 -25.26 -6.26 -1.97
N LEU A 10 -24.92 -6.03 -0.70
CA LEU A 10 -23.75 -5.25 -0.32
C LEU A 10 -22.44 -5.98 -0.65
N GLY A 11 -22.40 -7.32 -0.59
CA GLY A 11 -21.20 -8.10 -0.91
C GLY A 11 -20.76 -8.02 -2.38
N LYS A 12 -21.63 -7.54 -3.28
CA LYS A 12 -21.29 -7.31 -4.70
C LYS A 12 -20.71 -5.92 -4.96
N MET A 13 -20.86 -4.99 -4.02
CA MET A 13 -20.33 -3.64 -4.16
C MET A 13 -18.83 -3.66 -3.89
N THR A 14 -18.05 -3.08 -4.80
CA THR A 14 -16.61 -2.92 -4.65
C THR A 14 -16.24 -1.45 -4.49
N VAL A 15 -15.13 -1.18 -3.83
CA VAL A 15 -14.62 0.18 -3.66
C VAL A 15 -13.95 0.63 -4.97
N THR A 16 -14.61 1.53 -5.70
CA THR A 16 -14.09 2.08 -6.96
C THR A 16 -12.98 3.08 -6.72
N TYR A 17 -13.16 4.00 -5.76
CA TYR A 17 -12.19 5.04 -5.44
C TYR A 17 -12.17 5.30 -3.93
N SER A 18 -10.98 5.37 -3.35
CA SER A 18 -10.79 5.70 -1.93
C SER A 18 -9.45 6.39 -1.77
N LEU A 19 -9.44 7.54 -1.10
CA LEU A 19 -8.23 8.20 -0.63
C LEU A 19 -8.41 8.47 0.86
N ARG A 20 -7.59 7.81 1.69
CA ARG A 20 -7.63 7.97 3.15
C ARG A 20 -6.26 8.48 3.61
N PRO A 21 -6.16 9.72 4.11
CA PRO A 21 -4.93 10.20 4.72
C PRO A 21 -4.66 9.50 6.05
N LEU A 22 -3.39 9.32 6.38
CA LEU A 22 -2.87 8.80 7.64
C LEU A 22 -2.16 9.95 8.36
N PRO A 23 -2.83 10.63 9.31
CA PRO A 23 -2.30 11.84 9.94
C PRO A 23 -1.03 11.61 10.78
N TRP A 24 -0.81 10.38 11.24
CA TRP A 24 0.26 10.03 12.17
C TRP A 24 1.60 9.71 11.47
N CYS A 25 1.61 9.39 10.17
CA CYS A 25 2.83 9.03 9.42
C CYS A 25 3.02 9.84 8.13
N ASN A 26 2.30 10.96 7.98
CA ASN A 26 2.23 11.77 6.77
C ASN A 26 2.10 10.94 5.46
N GLY A 27 1.13 10.03 5.46
CA GLY A 27 0.91 9.08 4.37
C GLY A 27 -0.54 9.03 3.90
N SER A 28 -0.80 8.20 2.89
CA SER A 28 -2.18 7.91 2.46
C SER A 28 -2.35 6.49 1.91
N VAL A 29 -3.52 5.92 2.21
CA VAL A 29 -4.00 4.68 1.58
C VAL A 29 -4.89 5.07 0.40
N PHE A 30 -4.51 4.58 -0.77
CA PHE A 30 -5.15 4.90 -2.04
C PHE A 30 -5.73 3.65 -2.72
N LYS A 31 -6.88 3.80 -3.37
CA LYS A 31 -7.50 2.78 -4.22
C LYS A 31 -8.15 3.42 -5.42
N ALA A 32 -7.86 2.89 -6.61
CA ALA A 32 -8.60 3.14 -7.83
C ALA A 32 -8.86 1.80 -8.55
N TYR A 33 -10.11 1.49 -8.85
CA TYR A 33 -10.48 0.27 -9.58
C TYR A 33 -10.07 0.39 -11.06
N PRO A 34 -9.49 -0.66 -11.68
CA PRO A 34 -9.35 -2.04 -11.20
C PRO A 34 -8.05 -2.34 -10.41
N GLY A 35 -7.22 -1.34 -10.12
CA GLY A 35 -5.93 -1.52 -9.43
C GLY A 35 -6.04 -1.92 -7.96
N GLN A 36 -4.92 -2.36 -7.38
CA GLN A 36 -4.80 -2.77 -5.98
C GLN A 36 -4.86 -1.59 -5.01
N TRP A 37 -5.00 -1.89 -3.72
CA TRP A 37 -4.78 -0.90 -2.66
C TRP A 37 -3.30 -0.52 -2.63
N LYS A 38 -2.99 0.76 -2.42
CA LYS A 38 -1.63 1.27 -2.42
C LYS A 38 -1.39 2.08 -1.17
N LEU A 39 -0.23 1.92 -0.56
CA LEU A 39 0.22 2.75 0.57
C LEU A 39 1.31 3.70 0.09
N PHE A 40 1.07 5.00 0.31
CA PHE A 40 2.01 6.06 0.02
C PHE A 40 2.47 6.70 1.31
N LEU A 41 3.78 6.89 1.45
CA LEU A 41 4.39 7.68 2.52
C LEU A 41 5.16 8.86 1.91
N GLU A 42 5.22 9.97 2.63
CA GLU A 42 6.08 11.08 2.24
C GLU A 42 7.56 10.67 2.34
N ASP A 43 8.34 11.15 1.37
CA ASP A 43 9.77 11.00 1.34
C ASP A 43 10.46 11.93 2.36
N THR A 44 11.33 11.37 3.19
CA THR A 44 12.12 12.13 4.17
C THR A 44 13.12 13.07 3.49
N GLU A 45 13.60 12.71 2.29
CA GLU A 45 14.62 13.50 1.57
C GLU A 45 14.01 14.65 0.77
N GLU A 46 12.82 14.44 0.20
CA GLU A 46 12.12 15.37 -0.68
C GLU A 46 10.70 15.64 -0.17
N PRO A 47 10.51 16.62 0.74
CA PRO A 47 9.18 16.91 1.29
C PRO A 47 8.20 17.30 0.19
N GLY A 48 6.97 16.81 0.29
CA GLY A 48 5.92 16.94 -0.73
C GLY A 48 5.89 15.84 -1.79
N ARG A 49 6.90 14.97 -1.84
CA ARG A 49 6.90 13.79 -2.73
C ARG A 49 6.48 12.55 -1.98
N PHE A 50 5.49 11.84 -2.52
CA PHE A 50 5.02 10.58 -1.96
C PHE A 50 5.64 9.39 -2.71
N ARG A 51 6.26 8.48 -1.96
CA ARG A 51 6.80 7.21 -2.47
C ARG A 51 5.79 6.09 -2.22
N LEU A 52 5.64 5.19 -3.20
CA LEU A 52 4.85 3.97 -3.04
C LEU A 52 5.64 2.98 -2.19
N ILE A 53 5.06 2.55 -1.07
CA ILE A 53 5.67 1.57 -0.18
C ILE A 53 5.28 0.17 -0.62
N ASP A 54 3.97 -0.10 -0.71
CA ASP A 54 3.48 -1.45 -1.03
C ASP A 54 2.09 -1.45 -1.65
N GLU A 55 1.71 -2.59 -2.23
CA GLU A 55 0.44 -2.84 -2.90
C GLU A 55 -0.29 -4.06 -2.31
N PHE A 56 -1.56 -3.89 -1.95
CA PHE A 56 -2.37 -4.91 -1.27
C PHE A 56 -3.61 -5.30 -2.07
N ALA A 57 -3.96 -6.59 -2.05
CA ALA A 57 -5.21 -7.08 -2.62
C ALA A 57 -6.44 -6.62 -1.82
N GLN A 58 -6.30 -6.56 -0.48
CA GLN A 58 -7.34 -6.10 0.43
C GLN A 58 -6.94 -4.77 1.07
N ARG A 59 -7.91 -4.07 1.69
CA ARG A 59 -7.65 -2.79 2.34
C ARG A 59 -6.81 -3.04 3.59
N PRO A 60 -5.57 -2.51 3.70
CA PRO A 60 -4.78 -2.60 4.92
C PRO A 60 -5.44 -1.73 6.01
N ALA A 61 -5.52 -2.24 7.24
CA ALA A 61 -6.14 -1.55 8.37
C ALA A 61 -5.65 -2.06 9.72
N GLY A 62 -5.74 -1.21 10.74
CA GLY A 62 -5.38 -1.59 12.12
C GLY A 62 -3.89 -1.86 12.27
N GLU A 63 -3.56 -2.85 13.10
CA GLU A 63 -2.19 -3.23 13.47
C GLU A 63 -1.32 -3.59 12.26
N GLU A 64 -1.87 -4.33 11.27
CA GLU A 64 -1.14 -4.68 10.05
C GLU A 64 -0.65 -3.44 9.29
N LEU A 65 -1.49 -2.39 9.23
CA LEU A 65 -1.10 -1.14 8.58
C LEU A 65 0.00 -0.42 9.38
N ASP A 66 -0.12 -0.44 10.70
CA ASP A 66 0.81 0.23 11.60
C ASP A 66 2.20 -0.44 11.54
N ASP A 67 2.25 -1.78 11.53
CA ASP A 67 3.48 -2.57 11.40
C ASP A 67 4.23 -2.28 10.09
N ILE A 68 3.50 -2.23 8.97
CA ILE A 68 4.08 -1.95 7.65
C ILE A 68 4.67 -0.54 7.59
N VAL A 69 3.96 0.43 8.18
CA VAL A 69 4.45 1.81 8.24
C VAL A 69 5.65 1.92 9.16
N GLU A 70 5.65 1.24 10.31
CA GLU A 70 6.81 1.21 11.20
C GLU A 70 8.03 0.61 10.49
N GLN A 71 7.85 -0.52 9.80
CA GLN A 71 8.91 -1.16 9.03
C GLN A 71 9.46 -0.25 7.93
N ALA A 72 8.60 0.52 7.27
CA ALA A 72 9.01 1.46 6.22
C ALA A 72 9.71 2.71 6.77
N LEU A 73 9.37 3.15 7.98
CA LEU A 73 9.95 4.34 8.63
C LEU A 73 11.19 4.05 9.48
N ARG A 74 11.52 2.78 9.75
CA ARG A 74 12.74 2.41 10.45
C ARG A 74 13.94 3.02 9.71
N PRO A 75 14.80 3.80 10.40
CA PRO A 75 15.97 4.39 9.77
C PRO A 75 16.84 3.26 9.23
N LEU A 76 17.29 3.41 7.98
CA LEU A 76 18.20 2.48 7.30
C LEU A 76 19.53 2.43 8.07
N GLY A 77 19.57 1.61 9.13
CA GLY A 77 20.74 1.38 9.96
C GLY A 77 21.43 0.08 9.57
N ASP A 78 22.63 0.20 9.03
CA ASP A 78 23.80 -0.72 8.98
C ASP A 78 23.65 -2.22 8.69
N ASP A 79 22.45 -2.74 8.43
CA ASP A 79 22.25 -4.12 8.00
C ASP A 79 21.71 -4.07 6.57
N GLY A 80 22.57 -4.38 5.60
CA GLY A 80 22.32 -4.27 4.15
C GLY A 80 21.24 -5.18 3.58
N GLU A 81 20.05 -5.18 4.18
CA GLU A 81 18.85 -5.80 3.64
C GLU A 81 18.02 -4.71 2.95
N THR A 82 18.18 -4.63 1.64
CA THR A 82 17.36 -3.79 0.78
C THR A 82 15.89 -4.05 1.12
N ALA A 83 15.18 -3.00 1.55
CA ALA A 83 13.72 -2.98 1.61
C ALA A 83 13.19 -3.75 0.41
N GLU A 84 12.55 -4.89 0.67
CA GLU A 84 12.28 -5.89 -0.35
C GLU A 84 11.52 -5.21 -1.48
N LYS A 85 12.19 -5.06 -2.62
CA LYS A 85 11.56 -4.64 -3.86
C LYS A 85 10.31 -5.50 -4.02
N THR A 86 9.15 -4.87 -4.09
CA THR A 86 7.88 -5.55 -4.33
C THR A 86 8.08 -6.50 -5.51
N THR A 87 7.46 -7.68 -5.49
CA THR A 87 7.64 -8.72 -6.53
C THR A 87 7.55 -8.15 -7.95
N ALA A 88 6.68 -7.15 -8.19
CA ALA A 88 6.59 -6.42 -9.45
C ALA A 88 7.85 -5.60 -9.81
N GLN A 89 8.49 -4.96 -8.84
CA GLN A 89 9.75 -4.23 -9.03
C GLN A 89 10.96 -5.17 -9.21
N LYS A 90 10.96 -6.34 -8.53
CA LYS A 90 11.94 -7.43 -8.78
C LYS A 90 11.82 -7.93 -10.23
N PHE A 91 10.60 -8.20 -10.72
CA PHE A 91 10.38 -8.61 -12.11
C PHE A 91 10.79 -7.54 -13.14
N LEU A 92 10.49 -6.27 -12.84
CA LEU A 92 10.83 -5.16 -13.74
C LEU A 92 12.35 -4.94 -13.85
N SER A 93 13.11 -5.12 -12.78
CA SER A 93 14.57 -4.96 -12.84
C SER A 93 15.23 -6.11 -13.60
N VAL A 94 14.77 -7.35 -13.38
CA VAL A 94 15.30 -8.54 -14.11
C VAL A 94 15.10 -8.40 -15.63
N MET A 95 13.99 -7.82 -16.07
CA MET A 95 13.72 -7.63 -17.49
C MET A 95 14.61 -6.53 -18.11
N LYS A 96 15.04 -5.56 -17.31
CA LYS A 96 15.91 -4.46 -17.74
C LYS A 96 17.37 -4.89 -17.90
N ASP A 97 17.83 -5.86 -17.09
CA ASP A 97 19.20 -6.38 -17.14
C ASP A 97 19.43 -7.39 -18.28
N MET A 98 18.37 -7.81 -18.99
CA MET A 98 18.43 -8.80 -20.08
C MET A 98 18.55 -8.18 -21.50
N GLN A 99 18.67 -6.85 -21.61
CA GLN A 99 18.77 -6.13 -22.89
C GLN A 99 20.17 -5.57 -23.15
#